data_AF-A0A4R1BP56-F1
#
_entry.id   AF-A0A4R1BP56-F1
#
_cell.length_a   1.000
_cell.length_b   1.000
_cell.length_c   1.000
_cell.angle_alpha   90.00
_cell.angle_beta   90.00
_cell.angle_gamma   90.00
#
_symmetry.space_group_name_H-M   'P 1'
#
loop_
_entity.id
_entity.type
_entity.pdbx_description
1 polymer ?
#
loop_
_entity_poly.entity_id
_entity_poly.type
_entity_poly.pdbx_seq_one_letter_code
_entity_poly.pdbx_strand_id
1 'polypeptide(L)'
;MKNKTICIALLTGLLLTSSAAGVAAQHAAKSVFVELGGPGLTSVNFDSRFTKKDGGIGGRAGVGYFNISGERLLLVPVGVNYLLSKDQRHYFELGAGVTVVDYKSDFFYEDPNRFTGTFGHLNFGYRLQPKEGGFMFRAAINPLFTSEGFFPYYGGISFGYAF
;
A
#
# COMPACT_ATOMS: atom_id res chain seq x y z
N MET A 1 33.89 -22.46 -6.09
CA MET A 1 34.12 -21.02 -6.27
C MET A 1 33.15 -20.48 -7.32
N LYS A 2 32.15 -19.70 -6.92
CA LYS A 2 31.44 -18.71 -7.75
C LYS A 2 30.58 -17.85 -6.83
N ASN A 3 31.18 -16.74 -6.39
CA ASN A 3 30.49 -15.67 -5.69
C ASN A 3 29.35 -15.16 -6.57
N LYS A 4 28.14 -15.11 -6.01
CA LYS A 4 27.08 -14.22 -6.50
C LYS A 4 26.55 -13.41 -5.33
N THR A 5 27.43 -12.59 -4.78
CA THR A 5 27.04 -11.34 -4.13
C THR A 5 26.42 -10.48 -5.22
N ILE A 6 25.09 -10.34 -5.22
CA ILE A 6 24.42 -9.29 -5.97
C ILE A 6 23.51 -8.57 -4.98
N CYS A 7 24.13 -7.60 -4.30
CA CYS A 7 23.43 -6.45 -3.75
C CYS A 7 22.84 -5.67 -4.92
N ILE A 8 21.52 -5.49 -4.95
CA ILE A 8 20.93 -4.38 -5.70
C ILE A 8 20.03 -3.62 -4.73
N ALA A 9 20.66 -2.62 -4.11
CA ALA A 9 19.99 -1.47 -3.57
C ALA A 9 19.29 -0.75 -4.73
N LEU A 10 17.96 -0.62 -4.66
CA LEU A 10 17.22 0.42 -5.37
C LEU A 10 16.58 1.33 -4.34
N LEU A 11 17.44 2.10 -3.66
CA LEU A 11 17.05 3.30 -2.93
C LEU A 11 17.43 4.49 -3.82
N THR A 12 16.74 4.65 -4.96
CA THR A 12 16.89 5.86 -5.77
C THR A 12 16.04 6.96 -5.13
N GLY A 13 16.74 7.92 -4.53
CA GLY A 13 16.16 9.04 -3.81
C GLY A 13 15.24 9.87 -4.70
N LEU A 14 13.99 10.01 -4.25
CA LEU A 14 13.09 11.05 -4.75
C LEU A 14 13.48 12.35 -4.04
N LEU A 15 14.38 13.11 -4.66
CA LEU A 15 14.64 14.51 -4.32
C LEU A 15 13.38 15.32 -4.66
N LEU A 16 12.50 15.49 -3.67
CA LEU A 16 11.43 16.48 -3.75
C LEU A 16 12.03 17.85 -3.44
N THR A 17 12.37 18.58 -4.50
CA THR A 17 12.67 20.02 -4.44
C THR A 17 11.45 20.74 -3.90
N SER A 18 11.56 21.33 -2.70
CA SER A 18 10.54 22.17 -2.10
C SER A 18 10.50 23.53 -2.83
N SER A 19 9.71 23.64 -3.89
CA SER A 19 9.29 24.95 -4.38
C SER A 19 8.20 25.46 -3.44
N ALA A 20 8.59 26.30 -2.48
CA ALA A 20 7.68 27.12 -1.70
C ALA A 20 7.05 28.18 -2.62
N ALA A 21 6.04 27.79 -3.38
CA ALA A 21 5.11 28.70 -4.03
C ALA A 21 3.80 28.60 -3.27
N GLY A 22 3.32 29.73 -2.74
CA GLY A 22 2.06 29.81 -2.02
C GLY A 22 0.90 29.34 -2.91
N VAL A 23 0.50 28.09 -2.74
CA VAL A 23 -0.75 27.54 -3.25
C VAL A 23 -1.74 27.64 -2.10
N ALA A 24 -2.92 28.19 -2.35
CA ALA A 24 -4.03 28.19 -1.40
C ALA A 24 -4.12 26.81 -0.72
N ALA A 25 -4.20 26.77 0.62
CA ALA A 25 -4.12 25.54 1.43
C ALA A 25 -4.95 24.41 0.81
N GLN A 26 -4.30 23.57 0.00
CA GLN A 26 -4.96 22.49 -0.70
C GLN A 26 -5.04 21.35 0.30
N HIS A 27 -6.26 21.01 0.69
CA HIS A 27 -6.57 19.84 1.50
C HIS A 27 -5.87 18.61 0.92
N ALA A 28 -5.14 17.87 1.76
CA ALA A 28 -4.38 16.68 1.40
C ALA A 28 -5.30 15.50 1.08
N ALA A 29 -6.00 15.61 -0.04
CA ALA A 29 -7.01 14.67 -0.49
C ALA A 29 -6.39 13.47 -1.23
N LYS A 30 -5.11 13.54 -1.60
CA LYS A 30 -4.38 12.46 -2.28
C LYS A 30 -3.16 12.06 -1.48
N SER A 31 -2.73 10.82 -1.65
CA SER A 31 -1.48 10.35 -1.07
C SER A 31 -0.87 9.22 -1.87
N VAL A 32 0.45 9.13 -1.82
CA VAL A 32 1.23 7.99 -2.33
C VAL A 32 2.06 7.46 -1.17
N PHE A 33 2.12 6.13 -1.02
CA PHE A 33 2.85 5.51 0.08
C PHE A 33 3.41 4.14 -0.29
N VAL A 34 4.48 3.76 0.40
CA VAL A 34 4.99 2.39 0.44
C VAL A 34 4.38 1.66 1.64
N GLU A 35 4.00 0.41 1.46
CA GLU A 35 3.36 -0.45 2.46
C GLU A 35 4.16 -1.75 2.63
N LEU A 36 4.45 -2.11 3.88
CA LEU A 36 5.12 -3.34 4.28
C LEU A 36 4.20 -4.14 5.20
N GLY A 37 3.94 -5.40 4.89
CA GLY A 37 3.07 -6.30 5.65
C GLY A 37 1.57 -6.10 5.41
N GLY A 38 1.14 -5.17 4.56
CA GLY A 38 -0.27 -5.01 4.22
C GLY A 38 -0.74 -5.95 3.10
N PRO A 39 -1.96 -5.75 2.55
CA PRO A 39 -2.54 -6.62 1.52
C PRO A 39 -1.78 -6.66 0.19
N GLY A 40 -0.83 -5.74 -0.04
CA GLY A 40 0.13 -5.81 -1.15
C GLY A 40 1.48 -6.45 -0.78
N LEU A 41 1.63 -6.96 0.44
CA LEU A 41 2.85 -7.49 1.09
C LEU A 41 4.01 -6.49 1.15
N THR A 42 4.57 -6.10 0.01
CA THR A 42 5.50 -4.97 -0.17
C THR A 42 5.03 -4.22 -1.41
N SER A 43 4.43 -3.05 -1.22
CA SER A 43 3.69 -2.38 -2.29
C SER A 43 3.82 -0.86 -2.30
N VAL A 44 3.63 -0.28 -3.48
CA VAL A 44 3.40 1.15 -3.67
C VAL A 44 1.91 1.36 -3.90
N ASN A 45 1.32 2.32 -3.21
CA ASN A 45 -0.11 2.57 -3.21
C ASN A 45 -0.41 4.05 -3.46
N PHE A 46 -1.51 4.30 -4.16
CA PHE A 46 -2.16 5.59 -4.30
C PHE A 46 -3.51 5.55 -3.59
N ASP A 47 -3.81 6.61 -2.85
CA ASP A 47 -5.07 6.78 -2.13
C ASP A 47 -5.61 8.20 -2.37
N SER A 48 -6.92 8.29 -2.64
CA SER A 48 -7.60 9.56 -2.91
C SER A 48 -8.93 9.61 -2.19
N ARG A 49 -9.27 10.78 -1.64
CA ARG A 49 -10.60 11.09 -1.13
C ARG A 49 -11.56 11.33 -2.29
N PHE A 50 -12.80 10.86 -2.15
CA PHE A 50 -13.88 11.14 -3.11
C PHE A 50 -14.61 12.46 -2.80
N THR A 51 -14.28 13.08 -1.66
CA THR A 51 -14.85 14.36 -1.22
C THR A 51 -13.74 15.40 -1.14
N LYS A 52 -14.12 16.69 -1.06
CA LYS A 52 -13.18 17.81 -0.89
C LYS A 52 -12.66 17.98 0.55
N LYS A 53 -12.78 16.96 1.39
CA LYS A 53 -12.34 16.96 2.80
C LYS A 53 -11.15 16.02 2.94
N ASP A 54 -10.25 16.28 3.89
CA ASP A 54 -9.11 15.39 4.17
C ASP A 54 -9.56 14.03 4.74
N GLY A 55 -10.70 14.02 5.43
CA GLY A 55 -11.34 12.83 5.96
C GLY A 55 -12.45 12.27 5.06
N GLY A 56 -13.19 11.30 5.62
CA GLY A 56 -14.33 10.68 4.96
C GLY A 56 -13.94 9.63 3.92
N ILE A 57 -14.86 9.36 3.01
CA ILE A 57 -14.77 8.25 2.04
C ILE A 57 -13.73 8.52 0.94
N GLY A 58 -13.00 7.48 0.57
CA GLY A 58 -12.06 7.47 -0.52
C GLY A 58 -11.73 6.06 -1.00
N GLY A 59 -10.77 5.99 -1.92
CA GLY A 59 -10.33 4.77 -2.57
C GLY A 59 -8.82 4.60 -2.48
N ARG A 60 -8.38 3.34 -2.55
CA ARG A 60 -6.98 2.95 -2.66
C ARG A 60 -6.77 1.99 -3.82
N ALA A 61 -5.63 2.12 -4.49
CA ALA A 61 -5.13 1.16 -5.46
C ALA A 61 -3.60 1.08 -5.34
N GLY A 62 -3.05 -0.11 -5.43
CA GLY A 62 -1.60 -0.30 -5.32
C GLY A 62 -1.09 -1.46 -6.14
N VAL A 63 0.24 -1.56 -6.20
CA VAL A 63 0.97 -2.65 -6.83
C VAL A 63 2.07 -3.11 -5.89
N GLY A 64 2.00 -4.38 -5.52
CA GLY A 64 2.95 -5.10 -4.71
C GLY A 64 3.75 -6.08 -5.54
N TYR A 65 5.03 -6.21 -5.18
CA TYR A 65 5.92 -7.15 -5.81
C TYR A 65 6.80 -7.81 -4.78
N PHE A 66 6.95 -9.12 -4.89
CA PHE A 66 7.82 -9.90 -4.04
C PHE A 66 8.52 -10.99 -4.87
N ASN A 67 9.81 -11.18 -4.63
CA ASN A 67 10.61 -12.20 -5.30
C ASN A 67 11.46 -12.95 -4.29
N ILE A 68 11.25 -14.25 -4.19
CA ILE A 68 12.10 -15.16 -3.41
C ILE A 68 12.51 -16.31 -4.30
N SER A 69 13.82 -16.54 -4.36
CA SER A 69 14.47 -17.67 -5.02
C SER A 69 14.22 -17.84 -6.53
N GLY A 70 13.31 -17.13 -7.18
CA GLY A 70 12.90 -17.37 -8.58
C GLY A 70 11.38 -17.43 -8.75
N GLU A 71 10.65 -17.37 -7.64
CA GLU A 71 9.22 -17.17 -7.61
C GLU A 71 8.91 -15.67 -7.59
N ARG A 72 8.03 -15.23 -8.47
CA ARG A 72 7.59 -13.84 -8.59
C ARG A 72 6.12 -13.78 -8.20
N LEU A 73 5.83 -12.90 -7.25
CA LEU A 73 4.48 -12.64 -6.79
C LEU A 73 4.15 -11.18 -7.03
N LEU A 74 3.12 -10.94 -7.85
CA LEU A 74 2.52 -9.64 -8.09
C LEU A 74 1.19 -9.58 -7.35
N LEU A 75 0.98 -8.50 -6.59
CA LEU A 75 -0.26 -8.28 -5.84
C LEU A 75 -0.84 -6.92 -6.21
N VAL A 76 -2.11 -6.85 -6.56
CA VAL A 76 -2.78 -5.60 -6.90
C VAL A 76 -3.93 -5.37 -5.92
N PRO A 77 -3.67 -4.73 -4.77
CA PRO A 77 -4.72 -4.35 -3.84
C PRO A 77 -5.53 -3.17 -4.38
N VAL A 78 -6.85 -3.32 -4.37
CA VAL A 78 -7.80 -2.24 -4.64
C VAL A 78 -8.87 -2.22 -3.55
N GLY A 79 -9.36 -1.05 -3.17
CA GLY A 79 -10.38 -0.98 -2.13
C GLY A 79 -10.88 0.43 -1.84
N VAL A 80 -11.80 0.49 -0.90
CA VAL A 80 -12.39 1.71 -0.37
C VAL A 80 -12.02 1.86 1.10
N ASN A 81 -11.95 3.10 1.56
CA ASN A 81 -11.71 3.38 2.97
C ASN A 81 -12.40 4.67 3.41
N TYR A 82 -12.56 4.80 4.73
CA TYR A 82 -13.18 5.93 5.40
C TYR A 82 -12.25 6.41 6.51
N LEU A 83 -11.94 7.71 6.50
CA LEU A 83 -11.06 8.37 7.47
C LEU A 83 -11.86 9.18 8.48
N LEU A 84 -11.77 8.78 9.75
CA LEU A 84 -12.38 9.46 10.89
C LEU A 84 -11.31 10.25 11.64
N SER A 85 -11.49 11.56 11.80
CA SER A 85 -10.57 12.40 12.58
C SER A 85 -11.31 13.51 13.31
N LYS A 86 -10.79 13.88 14.48
CA LYS A 86 -11.24 15.03 15.26
C LYS A 86 -10.39 16.28 15.04
N ASP A 87 -9.15 16.12 14.60
CA ASP A 87 -8.13 17.19 14.53
C ASP A 87 -7.56 17.42 13.12
N GLN A 88 -8.02 16.66 12.12
CA GLN A 88 -7.51 16.69 10.75
C GLN A 88 -6.00 16.42 10.65
N ARG A 89 -5.47 15.60 11.56
CA ARG A 89 -4.07 15.17 11.56
C ARG A 89 -3.93 13.69 11.89
N HIS A 90 -4.69 13.23 12.87
CA HIS A 90 -4.72 11.86 13.35
C HIS A 90 -6.04 11.24 12.92
N TYR A 91 -5.95 10.19 12.12
CA TYR A 91 -7.11 9.51 11.54
C TYR A 91 -7.18 8.06 11.99
N PHE A 92 -8.38 7.64 12.34
CA PHE A 92 -8.75 6.24 12.34
C PHE A 92 -9.25 5.88 10.94
N GLU A 93 -8.66 4.83 10.36
CA GLU A 93 -8.96 4.35 9.01
C GLU A 93 -9.69 3.01 9.06
N LEU A 94 -10.86 2.99 8.44
CA LEU A 94 -11.64 1.78 8.19
C LEU A 94 -11.69 1.52 6.69
N GLY A 95 -11.45 0.30 6.24
CA GLY A 95 -11.50 -0.02 4.82
C GLY A 95 -11.79 -1.47 4.52
N ALA A 96 -12.13 -1.71 3.26
CA ALA A 96 -12.36 -3.02 2.69
C ALA A 96 -11.89 -3.03 1.24
N GLY A 97 -11.41 -4.18 0.77
CA GLY A 97 -10.90 -4.31 -0.59
C GLY A 97 -10.68 -5.75 -1.02
N VAL A 98 -10.22 -5.87 -2.25
CA VAL A 98 -9.81 -7.14 -2.87
C VAL A 98 -8.39 -6.97 -3.37
N THR A 99 -7.57 -8.00 -3.21
CA THR A 99 -6.26 -8.09 -3.83
C THR A 99 -6.30 -9.13 -4.93
N VAL A 100 -5.90 -8.74 -6.13
CA VAL A 100 -5.62 -9.69 -7.22
C VAL A 100 -4.19 -10.19 -7.08
N VAL A 101 -3.99 -11.49 -7.23
CA VAL A 101 -2.70 -12.16 -7.11
C VAL A 101 -2.33 -12.75 -8.45
N ASP A 102 -1.11 -12.47 -8.91
CA ASP A 102 -0.50 -13.10 -10.07
C ASP A 102 0.84 -13.70 -9.65
N TYR A 103 0.96 -15.02 -9.78
CA TYR A 103 2.12 -15.78 -9.37
C TYR A 103 2.77 -16.45 -10.58
N LYS A 104 4.10 -16.35 -10.65
CA LYS A 104 4.94 -16.98 -11.67
C LYS A 104 6.15 -17.63 -11.02
N SER A 105 6.38 -18.91 -11.28
CA SER A 105 7.60 -19.63 -10.89
C SER A 105 8.53 -19.79 -12.09
N ASP A 106 9.80 -19.39 -11.96
CA ASP A 106 10.83 -19.60 -12.99
C ASP A 106 11.63 -20.92 -12.76
N PHE A 107 11.27 -21.73 -11.74
CA PHE A 107 12.04 -22.91 -11.33
C PHE A 107 11.82 -24.18 -12.16
N PHE A 108 10.66 -24.31 -12.79
CA PHE A 108 10.37 -25.46 -13.65
C PHE A 108 10.52 -25.01 -15.10
N TYR A 109 11.64 -25.36 -15.72
CA TYR A 109 11.97 -25.06 -17.12
C TYR A 109 10.99 -25.69 -18.12
N GLU A 110 10.00 -26.47 -17.67
CA GLU A 110 9.04 -27.19 -18.50
C GLU A 110 7.56 -26.88 -18.23
N ASP A 111 7.22 -26.06 -17.22
CA ASP A 111 5.81 -25.71 -17.01
C ASP A 111 5.65 -24.31 -16.39
N PRO A 112 5.34 -23.27 -17.19
CA PRO A 112 5.04 -21.94 -16.68
C PRO A 112 3.63 -21.95 -16.07
N ASN A 113 3.47 -22.63 -14.93
CA ASN A 113 2.23 -22.63 -14.17
C ASN A 113 2.01 -21.23 -13.59
N ARG A 114 1.31 -20.40 -14.36
CA ARG A 114 0.83 -19.09 -13.93
C ARG A 114 -0.43 -19.31 -13.10
N PHE A 115 -0.39 -18.92 -11.84
CA PHE A 115 -1.55 -18.92 -10.97
C PHE A 115 -2.08 -17.50 -10.81
N THR A 116 -3.37 -17.31 -11.05
CA THR A 116 -4.07 -16.07 -10.75
C THR A 116 -5.14 -16.35 -9.70
N GLY A 117 -5.18 -15.54 -8.65
CA GLY A 117 -6.14 -15.67 -7.57
C GLY A 117 -6.60 -14.33 -7.03
N THR A 118 -7.52 -14.34 -6.08
CA THR A 118 -7.96 -13.13 -5.37
C THR A 118 -8.18 -13.44 -3.89
N PHE A 119 -8.06 -12.41 -3.05
CA PHE A 119 -8.49 -12.48 -1.67
C PHE A 119 -9.11 -11.16 -1.21
N GLY A 120 -10.07 -11.25 -0.30
CA GLY A 120 -10.68 -10.09 0.36
C GLY A 120 -9.83 -9.63 1.53
N HIS A 121 -9.85 -8.33 1.82
CA HIS A 121 -9.20 -7.79 3.01
C HIS A 121 -10.03 -6.67 3.63
N LEU A 122 -9.94 -6.57 4.96
CA LEU A 122 -10.36 -5.39 5.70
C LEU A 122 -9.13 -4.55 6.08
N ASN A 123 -9.36 -3.33 6.54
CA ASN A 123 -8.32 -2.44 7.05
C ASN A 123 -8.84 -1.70 8.27
N PHE A 124 -8.17 -1.89 9.40
CA PHE A 124 -8.41 -1.16 10.63
C PHE A 124 -7.07 -0.56 11.05
N GLY A 125 -6.94 0.76 10.96
CA GLY A 125 -5.63 1.38 11.12
C GLY A 125 -5.65 2.78 11.71
N TYR A 126 -4.47 3.18 12.13
CA TYR A 126 -4.13 4.54 12.46
C TYR A 126 -3.36 5.18 11.31
N ARG A 127 -3.69 6.43 10.98
CA ARG A 127 -3.03 7.23 9.94
C ARG A 127 -2.69 8.60 10.49
N LEU A 128 -1.41 8.94 10.47
CA LEU A 128 -0.91 10.28 10.71
C LEU A 128 -0.72 10.97 9.37
N GLN A 129 -1.43 12.06 9.13
CA GLN A 129 -1.37 12.81 7.88
C GLN A 129 -1.64 14.30 8.13
N PRO A 130 -0.70 15.22 7.86
CA PRO A 130 -0.95 16.65 8.01
C PRO A 130 -2.02 17.16 7.03
N LYS A 131 -2.83 18.12 7.48
CA LYS A 131 -3.90 18.77 6.71
C LYS A 131 -3.42 19.37 5.39
N GLU A 132 -2.27 20.03 5.43
CA GLU A 132 -1.68 20.76 4.29
C GLU A 132 -0.77 19.87 3.42
N GLY A 133 -0.81 18.57 3.66
CA GLY A 133 0.07 17.62 3.00
C GLY A 133 1.42 17.49 3.71
N GLY A 134 2.23 16.54 3.25
CA GLY A 134 3.50 16.19 3.88
C GLY A 134 3.61 14.72 4.22
N PHE A 135 4.57 14.42 5.10
CA PHE A 135 4.86 13.06 5.54
C PHE A 135 3.62 12.38 6.14
N MET A 136 3.39 11.14 5.72
CA MET A 136 2.30 10.31 6.18
C MET A 136 2.83 8.99 6.73
N PHE A 137 2.25 8.55 7.84
CA PHE A 137 2.52 7.25 8.47
C PHE A 137 1.22 6.50 8.70
N ARG A 138 1.24 5.18 8.49
CA ARG A 138 0.14 4.27 8.81
C ARG A 138 0.61 3.05 9.57
N ALA A 139 -0.24 2.56 10.46
CA ALA A 139 -0.15 1.23 11.02
C ALA A 139 -1.55 0.61 11.02
N ALA A 140 -1.71 -0.59 10.48
CA ALA A 140 -3.02 -1.22 10.32
C ALA A 140 -2.98 -2.72 10.53
N ILE A 141 -4.10 -3.25 11.04
CA ILE A 141 -4.44 -4.67 10.96
C ILE A 141 -5.33 -4.84 9.73
N ASN A 142 -5.03 -5.86 8.95
CA ASN A 142 -5.68 -6.22 7.71
C ASN A 142 -6.20 -7.66 7.78
N PRO A 143 -7.36 -7.92 8.40
CA PRO A 143 -7.98 -9.24 8.36
C PRO A 143 -8.15 -9.71 6.92
N LEU A 144 -7.63 -10.89 6.59
CA LEU A 144 -7.65 -11.45 5.23
C LEU A 144 -8.65 -12.61 5.10
N PHE A 145 -9.34 -12.65 3.97
CA PHE A 145 -10.29 -13.69 3.57
C PHE A 145 -9.80 -14.32 2.28
N THR A 146 -9.22 -15.52 2.38
CA THR A 146 -8.58 -16.24 1.27
C THR A 146 -9.30 -17.57 1.00
N SER A 147 -8.94 -18.26 -0.09
CA SER A 147 -9.39 -19.65 -0.32
C SER A 147 -8.96 -20.61 0.79
N GLU A 148 -7.82 -20.34 1.43
CA GLU A 148 -7.25 -21.18 2.50
C GLU A 148 -7.85 -20.89 3.88
N GLY A 149 -8.66 -19.83 4.00
CA GLY A 149 -9.32 -19.46 5.25
C GLY A 149 -9.16 -17.99 5.64
N PHE A 150 -9.41 -17.73 6.92
CA PHE A 150 -9.47 -16.39 7.51
C PHE A 150 -8.25 -16.11 8.41
N PHE A 151 -7.54 -15.02 8.11
CA PHE A 151 -6.35 -14.59 8.85
C PHE A 151 -6.64 -13.26 9.57
N PRO A 152 -7.05 -13.28 10.85
CA PRO A 152 -7.53 -12.08 11.55
C PRO A 152 -6.45 -11.06 11.92
N TYR A 153 -5.21 -11.51 12.12
CA TYR A 153 -4.13 -10.70 12.72
C TYR A 153 -3.01 -10.33 11.76
N TYR A 154 -3.26 -10.38 10.46
CA TYR A 154 -2.31 -9.87 9.46
C TYR A 154 -2.30 -8.34 9.50
N GLY A 155 -1.19 -7.69 9.16
CA GLY A 155 -1.09 -6.24 9.30
C GLY A 155 0.26 -5.68 8.88
N GLY A 156 0.27 -4.38 8.66
CA GLY A 156 1.41 -3.69 8.08
C GLY A 156 1.54 -2.25 8.52
N ILE A 157 2.66 -1.67 8.11
CA ILE A 157 2.97 -0.26 8.28
C ILE A 157 3.16 0.39 6.92
N SER A 158 2.96 1.70 6.85
CA SER A 158 3.18 2.46 5.63
C SER A 158 3.82 3.81 5.90
N PHE A 159 4.60 4.26 4.93
CA PHE A 159 5.24 5.57 4.92
C PHE A 159 5.00 6.22 3.57
N GLY A 160 4.70 7.51 3.55
CA GLY A 160 4.39 8.18 2.29
C GLY A 160 4.27 9.68 2.40
N TYR A 161 3.61 10.24 1.39
CA TYR A 161 3.40 11.67 1.24
C TYR A 161 1.95 11.96 0.83
N ALA A 162 1.32 12.93 1.48
CA ALA A 162 -0.02 13.41 1.16
C ALA A 162 0.02 14.82 0.54
N PHE A 163 -0.91 15.12 -0.39
CA PHE A 163 -0.97 16.34 -1.19
C PHE A 163 -2.35 16.62 -1.80
#